data_AF-A0A8J8D7U3-F1
#
_entry.id   AF-A0A8J8D7U3-F1
#
_cell.length_a   1.000
_cell.length_b   1.000
_cell.length_c   1.000
_cell.angle_alpha   90.00
_cell.angle_beta   90.00
_cell.angle_gamma   90.00
#
_symmetry.space_group_name_H-M   'P 1'
#
loop_
_entity.id
_entity.type
_entity.pdbx_description
1 polymer ?
#
loop_
_entity_poly.entity_id
_entity_poly.type
_entity_poly.pdbx_seq_one_letter_code
_entity_poly.pdbx_strand_id
1 'polypeptide(L)'
;MKNLNDILPVYAIEHNAILSKMGDVTVVFEVQLPELFTMSNDEYEAFHHVLIKAIKVLPVNSVLHKQDWFTEAKYKPSFIQEDNSFLTRSSDRFFNERSYLDHRCYIMLTKKPAN
;
A
#
# COMPACT_ATOMS: atom_id res chain seq x y z
N MET A 1 -13.36 26.80 -22.31
CA MET A 1 -13.08 25.40 -21.93
C MET A 1 -11.98 25.45 -20.86
N LYS A 2 -12.20 24.88 -19.66
CA LYS A 2 -11.19 24.88 -18.60
C LYS A 2 -10.11 23.85 -18.93
N ASN A 3 -8.83 24.16 -18.72
CA ASN A 3 -7.76 23.18 -18.91
C ASN A 3 -7.75 22.20 -17.73
N LEU A 4 -7.30 20.97 -17.97
CA LEU A 4 -7.22 19.94 -16.93
C LEU A 4 -6.36 20.40 -15.74
N ASN A 5 -5.29 21.14 -16.01
CA ASN A 5 -4.42 21.73 -14.99
C ASN A 5 -5.15 22.69 -14.06
N ASP A 6 -6.23 23.34 -14.50
CA ASP A 6 -7.01 24.24 -13.65
C ASP A 6 -7.96 23.45 -12.72
N ILE A 7 -8.33 22.24 -13.12
CA ILE A 7 -9.31 21.38 -12.45
C ILE A 7 -8.64 20.44 -11.44
N LEU A 8 -7.44 19.94 -11.75
CA LEU A 8 -6.76 18.99 -10.89
C LEU A 8 -6.40 19.62 -9.52
N PRO A 9 -6.63 18.90 -8.40
CA PRO A 9 -6.37 19.43 -7.06
C PRO A 9 -4.88 19.41 -6.69
N VAL A 10 -4.08 18.62 -7.39
CA VAL A 10 -2.62 18.53 -7.18
C VAL A 10 -1.95 19.75 -7.79
N TYR A 11 -1.12 20.41 -6.99
CA TYR A 11 -0.27 21.51 -7.42
C TYR A 11 1.08 20.99 -7.93
N ALA A 12 1.80 20.24 -7.10
CA ALA A 12 3.13 19.73 -7.43
C ALA A 12 3.47 18.46 -6.62
N ILE A 13 4.55 17.78 -7.01
CA ILE A 13 5.17 16.71 -6.23
C ILE A 13 6.60 17.15 -5.93
N GLU A 14 6.91 17.38 -4.66
CA GLU A 14 8.21 17.88 -4.23
C GLU A 14 8.64 17.14 -2.97
N HIS A 15 9.94 16.83 -2.83
CA HIS A 15 10.50 16.19 -1.64
C HIS A 15 9.75 14.90 -1.23
N ASN A 16 9.31 14.10 -2.20
CA ASN A 16 8.50 12.89 -1.99
C ASN A 16 7.14 13.15 -1.31
N ALA A 17 6.61 14.36 -1.42
CA ALA A 17 5.28 14.73 -0.95
C ALA A 17 4.43 15.31 -2.09
N ILE A 18 3.14 15.05 -2.04
CA ILE A 18 2.14 15.65 -2.92
C ILE A 18 1.66 16.94 -2.27
N LEU A 19 1.74 18.04 -3.02
CA LEU A 19 1.23 19.34 -2.62
C LEU A 19 -0.11 19.59 -3.31
N SER A 20 -1.14 19.89 -2.50
CA SER A 20 -2.46 20.31 -2.97
C SER A 20 -2.45 21.81 -3.25
N LYS A 21 -3.29 22.26 -4.20
CA LYS A 21 -3.52 23.70 -4.45
C LYS A 21 -4.08 24.44 -3.22
N MET A 22 -4.67 23.71 -2.28
CA MET A 22 -5.17 24.26 -1.02
C MET A 22 -4.11 24.31 0.10
N GLY A 23 -2.85 23.94 -0.21
CA GLY A 23 -1.75 23.94 0.75
C GLY A 23 -1.66 22.68 1.61
N ASP A 24 -2.44 21.64 1.30
CA ASP A 24 -2.31 20.35 1.97
C ASP A 24 -1.03 19.63 1.53
N VAL A 25 -0.32 19.03 2.47
CA VAL A 25 0.87 18.22 2.21
C VAL A 25 0.54 16.76 2.46
N THR A 26 0.73 15.89 1.47
CA THR A 26 0.47 14.45 1.60
C THR A 26 1.72 13.63 1.35
N VAL A 27 2.04 12.72 2.27
CA VAL A 27 3.07 11.68 2.08
C VAL A 27 2.37 10.34 1.88
N VAL A 28 2.89 9.52 0.96
CA VAL A 28 2.31 8.22 0.61
C VAL A 28 3.31 7.12 0.94
N PHE A 29 2.82 6.09 1.60
CA PHE A 29 3.58 4.89 1.96
C PHE A 29 2.92 3.67 1.32
N GLU A 30 3.72 2.82 0.68
CA GLU A 30 3.28 1.46 0.36
C GLU A 30 3.45 0.58 1.62
N VAL A 31 2.41 -0.17 1.95
CA VAL A 31 2.35 -1.00 3.16
C VAL A 31 2.52 -2.46 2.76
N GLN A 32 3.53 -3.09 3.35
CA GLN A 32 3.66 -4.54 3.34
C GLN A 32 2.81 -5.12 4.47
N LEU A 33 1.71 -5.78 4.12
CA LEU A 33 0.84 -6.45 5.07
C LEU A 33 1.20 -7.93 5.20
N PRO A 34 0.95 -8.55 6.36
CA PRO A 34 1.08 -9.99 6.53
C PRO A 34 0.17 -10.75 5.56
N GLU A 35 0.62 -11.93 5.14
CA GLU A 35 -0.19 -12.82 4.32
C GLU A 35 -1.48 -13.23 5.05
N LEU A 36 -2.55 -13.46 4.29
CA LEU A 36 -3.83 -13.85 4.87
C LEU A 36 -3.68 -15.17 5.63
N PHE A 37 -4.20 -15.20 6.85
CA PHE A 37 -4.23 -16.38 7.73
C PHE A 37 -2.85 -16.87 8.21
N THR A 38 -1.79 -16.07 8.14
CA THR A 38 -0.49 -16.44 8.69
C THR A 38 -0.26 -15.96 10.13
N MET A 39 -1.14 -15.12 10.65
CA MET A 39 -1.04 -14.57 12.01
C MET A 39 -1.93 -15.35 12.98
N SER A 40 -1.45 -15.52 14.21
CA SER A 40 -2.26 -15.91 15.35
C SER A 40 -3.18 -14.77 15.82
N ASN A 41 -4.18 -15.11 16.64
CA ASN A 41 -5.09 -14.10 17.21
C ASN A 41 -4.35 -13.02 18.02
N ASP A 42 -3.37 -13.44 18.84
CA ASP A 42 -2.63 -12.52 19.70
C ASP A 42 -1.75 -11.55 18.87
N GLU A 43 -1.12 -12.05 17.80
CA GLU A 43 -0.35 -11.21 16.88
C GLU A 43 -1.25 -10.21 16.13
N TYR A 44 -2.45 -10.65 15.72
CA TYR A 44 -3.40 -9.79 15.04
C TYR A 44 -3.88 -8.64 15.94
N GLU A 45 -4.23 -8.94 17.19
CA GLU A 45 -4.62 -7.92 18.17
C GLU A 45 -3.47 -6.95 18.49
N ALA A 46 -2.25 -7.46 18.63
CA ALA A 46 -1.08 -6.62 18.82
C ALA A 46 -0.87 -5.66 17.63
N PHE A 47 -0.98 -6.17 16.39
CA PHE A 47 -0.91 -5.36 15.18
C PHE A 47 -2.01 -4.29 15.12
N HIS A 48 -3.25 -4.67 15.43
CA HIS A 48 -4.40 -3.76 15.49
C HIS A 48 -4.16 -2.63 16.50
N HIS A 49 -3.66 -2.94 17.70
CA HIS A 49 -3.33 -1.95 18.71
C HIS A 49 -2.21 -1.00 18.29
N VAL A 50 -1.18 -1.49 17.59
CA VAL A 50 -0.12 -0.64 17.03
C VAL A 50 -0.71 0.36 16.03
N LEU A 51 -1.58 -0.10 15.13
CA LEU A 51 -2.25 0.78 14.16
C LEU A 51 -3.09 1.85 14.86
N ILE A 52 -3.90 1.48 15.87
CA ILE A 52 -4.68 2.46 16.66
C ILE A 52 -3.77 3.51 17.31
N LYS A 53 -2.66 3.08 17.91
CA LYS A 53 -1.70 3.99 18.55
C LYS A 53 -1.10 4.96 17.52
N ALA A 54 -0.70 4.46 16.36
CA ALA A 54 -0.15 5.28 15.27
C ALA A 54 -1.15 6.35 14.78
N ILE A 55 -2.44 6.01 14.71
CA ILE A 55 -3.49 6.98 14.33
C ILE A 55 -3.70 8.03 15.42
N LYS A 56 -3.70 7.62 16.69
CA LYS A 56 -3.93 8.53 17.84
C LYS A 56 -2.83 9.55 18.04
N VAL A 57 -1.59 9.27 17.62
CA VAL A 57 -0.47 10.22 17.73
C VAL A 57 -0.43 11.25 16.60
N LEU A 58 -1.28 11.11 15.58
CA LEU A 58 -1.31 12.08 14.48
C LEU A 58 -1.67 13.48 14.99
N PRO A 59 -0.97 14.54 14.52
CA PRO A 59 -1.29 15.91 14.90
C PRO A 59 -2.71 16.31 14.49
N VAL A 60 -3.24 17.35 15.14
CA VAL A 60 -4.52 17.97 14.76
C VAL A 60 -4.50 18.38 13.28
N ASN A 61 -5.64 18.24 12.61
CA ASN A 61 -5.81 18.48 11.17
C ASN A 61 -4.94 17.57 10.28
N SER A 62 -4.70 16.34 10.74
CA SER A 62 -4.16 15.26 9.89
C SER A 62 -5.31 14.40 9.38
N VAL A 63 -5.21 13.94 8.13
CA VAL A 63 -6.12 12.97 7.51
C VAL A 63 -5.31 11.74 7.16
N LEU A 64 -5.74 10.59 7.66
CA LEU A 64 -5.24 9.28 7.24
C LEU A 64 -6.20 8.73 6.20
N HIS A 65 -5.67 8.33 5.05
CA HIS A 65 -6.42 7.59 4.04
C HIS A 65 -5.69 6.30 3.69
N LYS A 66 -6.33 5.17 3.93
CA LYS A 66 -5.85 3.85 3.50
C LYS A 66 -6.55 3.48 2.21
N GLN A 67 -5.78 3.08 1.20
CA GLN A 67 -6.30 2.69 -0.10
C GLN A 67 -5.75 1.31 -0.48
N ASP A 68 -6.65 0.39 -0.78
CA ASP A 68 -6.34 -0.97 -1.20
C ASP A 68 -6.64 -1.15 -2.69
N TRP A 69 -5.64 -1.59 -3.45
CA TRP A 69 -5.79 -1.93 -4.86
C TRP A 69 -5.73 -3.43 -5.00
N PHE A 70 -6.72 -3.97 -5.69
CA PHE A 70 -6.80 -5.39 -6.01
C PHE A 70 -6.80 -5.54 -7.53
N THR A 71 -5.79 -6.19 -8.07
CA THR A 71 -5.64 -6.40 -9.51
C THR A 71 -5.46 -7.87 -9.82
N GLU A 72 -6.00 -8.35 -10.93
CA GLU A 72 -5.74 -9.72 -11.36
C GLU A 72 -4.28 -9.83 -11.83
N ALA A 73 -3.55 -10.78 -11.25
CA ALA A 73 -2.20 -11.14 -11.66
C ALA A 73 -2.11 -12.64 -11.90
N LYS A 74 -1.05 -13.09 -12.57
CA LYS A 74 -0.77 -14.51 -12.79
C LYS A 74 0.59 -14.86 -12.21
N TYR A 75 0.65 -15.98 -11.52
CA TYR A 75 1.90 -16.47 -10.96
C TYR A 75 2.90 -16.79 -12.09
N LYS A 76 4.11 -16.23 -11.97
CA LYS A 76 5.22 -16.43 -12.90
C LYS A 76 6.37 -17.10 -12.16
N PRO A 77 6.67 -18.38 -12.41
CA PRO A 77 7.78 -19.07 -11.77
C PRO A 77 9.13 -18.45 -12.18
N SER A 78 10.06 -18.33 -11.22
CA SER A 78 11.42 -17.87 -11.50
C SER A 78 12.34 -19.07 -11.78
N PHE A 79 12.40 -19.51 -13.04
CA PHE A 79 13.21 -20.68 -13.44
C PHE A 79 14.74 -20.48 -13.39
N ILE A 80 15.22 -19.33 -12.89
CA ILE A 80 16.63 -18.90 -12.96
C ILE A 80 17.39 -19.10 -11.63
N GLN A 81 16.72 -19.46 -10.53
CA GLN A 81 17.40 -19.63 -9.23
C GLN A 81 18.10 -20.99 -9.12
N GLU A 82 19.35 -20.98 -8.61
CA GLU A 82 20.24 -22.14 -8.49
C GLU A 82 19.72 -23.24 -7.53
N ASP A 83 18.77 -22.91 -6.64
CA ASP A 83 18.12 -23.85 -5.71
C ASP A 83 16.85 -24.50 -6.30
N ASN A 84 17.06 -25.34 -7.32
CA ASN A 84 16.01 -26.10 -8.00
C ASN A 84 15.56 -27.36 -7.22
N SER A 85 15.19 -27.18 -5.94
CA SER A 85 14.70 -28.29 -5.12
C SER A 85 13.46 -28.94 -5.74
N PHE A 86 13.25 -30.25 -5.49
CA PHE A 86 12.09 -30.98 -6.01
C PHE A 86 10.75 -30.32 -5.61
N LEU A 87 10.69 -29.78 -4.39
CA LEU A 87 9.49 -29.11 -3.87
C LEU A 87 9.24 -27.78 -4.56
N THR A 88 10.28 -26.96 -4.75
CA THR A 88 10.21 -25.68 -5.48
C THR A 88 9.68 -25.93 -6.90
N ARG A 89 10.28 -26.88 -7.63
CA ARG A 89 9.87 -27.23 -9.00
C ARG A 89 8.45 -27.80 -9.10
N SER A 90 7.98 -28.49 -8.05
CA SER A 90 6.62 -29.03 -8.01
C SER A 90 5.61 -27.93 -7.71
N SER A 91 5.95 -27.00 -6.81
CA SER A 91 5.17 -25.79 -6.52
C SER A 91 5.05 -24.90 -7.75
N ASP A 92 6.18 -24.57 -8.40
CA ASP A 92 6.22 -23.72 -9.59
C ASP A 92 5.34 -24.27 -10.72
N ARG A 93 5.41 -25.59 -10.96
CA ARG A 93 4.55 -26.26 -11.96
C ARG A 93 3.08 -26.23 -11.57
N PHE A 94 2.77 -26.40 -10.29
CA PHE A 94 1.39 -26.41 -9.80
C PHE A 94 0.74 -25.02 -9.89
N PHE A 95 1.50 -23.96 -9.63
CA PHE A 95 1.00 -22.59 -9.63
C PHE A 95 1.19 -21.85 -10.96
N ASN A 96 1.92 -22.41 -11.92
CA ASN A 96 2.19 -21.75 -13.20
C ASN A 96 0.91 -21.20 -13.87
N GLU A 97 0.95 -19.92 -14.24
CA GLU A 97 -0.15 -19.16 -14.88
C GLU A 97 -1.46 -19.06 -14.08
N ARG A 98 -1.49 -19.55 -12.84
CA ARG A 98 -2.68 -19.47 -11.99
C ARG A 98 -2.95 -18.00 -11.66
N SER A 99 -4.18 -17.55 -11.98
CA SER A 99 -4.64 -16.21 -11.59
C SER A 99 -4.77 -16.10 -10.07
N TYR A 100 -4.35 -14.96 -9.54
CA TYR A 100 -4.55 -14.57 -8.15
C TYR A 100 -4.87 -13.07 -8.08
N LEU A 101 -5.38 -12.64 -6.93
CA LEU A 101 -5.66 -11.23 -6.68
C LEU A 101 -4.42 -10.60 -6.05
N ASP A 102 -3.68 -9.82 -6.82
CA ASP A 102 -2.56 -9.04 -6.34
C ASP A 102 -3.08 -7.84 -5.55
N HIS A 103 -2.60 -7.71 -4.30
CA HIS A 103 -3.02 -6.68 -3.38
C HIS A 103 -1.88 -5.71 -3.12
N ARG A 104 -2.13 -4.42 -3.34
CA ARG A 104 -1.23 -3.34 -2.96
C ARG A 104 -1.96 -2.37 -2.05
N CYS A 105 -1.41 -2.15 -0.87
CA CYS A 105 -1.98 -1.25 0.13
C CYS A 105 -1.14 0.03 0.22
N TYR A 106 -1.80 1.18 0.15
CA TYR A 106 -1.17 2.47 0.35
C TYR A 106 -1.77 3.19 1.56
N ILE A 107 -0.93 3.81 2.37
CA ILE A 107 -1.33 4.75 3.41
C ILE A 107 -0.89 6.15 2.99
N MET A 108 -1.86 7.06 2.92
CA MET A 108 -1.67 8.47 2.63
C MET A 108 -1.90 9.26 3.91
N LEU A 109 -0.90 10.02 4.33
CA LEU A 109 -0.96 10.92 5.47
C LEU A 109 -0.95 12.35 4.95
N THR A 110 -2.08 13.04 5.10
CA THR A 110 -2.24 14.43 4.68
C THR A 110 -2.27 15.34 5.90
N LYS A 111 -1.39 16.34 5.92
CA LYS A 111 -1.45 17.46 6.88
C LYS A 111 -2.10 18.66 6.19
N LYS A 112 -3.22 19.12 6.74
CA LYS A 112 -3.84 20.37 6.30
C LYS A 112 -3.13 21.58 6.93
N PRO A 113 -3.10 22.73 6.23
CA PRO A 113 -2.54 23.96 6.78
C PRO A 113 -3.26 24.36 8.07
N ALA A 114 -2.55 25.04 8.97
CA ALA A 114 -3.18 25.71 10.09
C ALA A 114 -3.96 26.91 9.55
N ASN A 115 -5.26 26.98 9.83
CA ASN A 115 -6.08 28.16 9.51
C ASN A 115 -5.60 29.39 10.28
#